data_AF-A0A8D0H005-F1
#
_entry.id   AF-A0A8D0H005-F1
#
_cell.length_a   1.000
_cell.length_b   1.000
_cell.length_c   1.000
_cell.angle_alpha   90.00
_cell.angle_beta   90.00
_cell.angle_gamma   90.00
#
_symmetry.space_group_name_H-M   'P 1'
#
loop_
_entity.id
_entity.type
_entity.pdbx_description
1 polymer ?
#
loop_
_entity_poly.entity_id
_entity_poly.type
_entity_poly.pdbx_seq_one_letter_code
_entity_poly.pdbx_strand_id
1 'polypeptide(L)'
;MLWQLHKSAGLLKRKYSRTAALSTSLPAEWKLLPRYLPEVVQRHNFSTMPEILEDKYHLDLHTPNPEVRGMTTLDRAAFKKTVVVPVLRVNKETLNKLTRSLKHLLLKRPGLKRVVEDPNDEDSRLLMLDPRKISAEDSLGEAEQQILKQFNINPKISEYNLELTYDNFKLEEILGAVLPEGQEVTSGFSRVGHMAHVNLREHQLPYKHLIGQVIIDKNPGITSAVNKLNIIESTYRNFQMEVLAGEENMIAKVKEYNHVYEFDFSKVYWNPRLCTEHTRIIEFLKPGDVLFDVFAGVGPFAIPAAKKNCLVFANDLNPESYKWLQHNCKLNKVDKRIKLFNMDGRDFLRGPAKEELTKELSARERKSSLHIAMNLPALAIEFLDVFPHLLDGEPCSADLPTVHCYGFSKEDNPTQDIQERAEAFLGSSLKGRCSVHLVRNVAPNKEMMCISFQLPPNVLYQKHHTWDEGPEEPASKRLRPNKDTPEEEMSPRE
;
A
#
# COMPACT_ATOMS: atom_id res chain seq x y z
N MET A 1 32.16 22.96 49.91
CA MET A 1 32.11 21.49 49.98
C MET A 1 31.63 21.01 48.62
N LEU A 2 32.58 20.61 47.75
CA LEU A 2 32.88 19.21 47.35
C LEU A 2 31.84 18.68 46.33
N TRP A 3 32.12 18.57 45.02
CA TRP A 3 33.06 17.64 44.30
C TRP A 3 32.72 16.15 44.57
N GLN A 4 32.63 15.21 43.63
CA GLN A 4 33.09 15.01 42.22
C GLN A 4 32.02 14.18 41.45
N LEU A 5 31.87 14.05 40.12
CA LEU A 5 32.77 13.92 38.93
C LEU A 5 33.46 12.55 38.75
N HIS A 6 32.99 11.71 37.80
CA HIS A 6 33.75 10.92 36.77
C HIS A 6 32.74 10.11 35.91
N LYS A 7 32.68 10.28 34.57
CA LYS A 7 33.49 9.66 33.48
C LYS A 7 33.33 8.14 33.34
N SER A 8 33.38 7.47 32.19
CA SER A 8 33.29 7.75 30.74
C SER A 8 34.04 6.60 30.04
N ALA A 9 33.37 5.79 29.21
CA ALA A 9 33.96 4.96 28.15
C ALA A 9 32.81 4.49 27.22
N GLY A 10 32.88 4.48 25.88
CA GLY A 10 33.94 4.91 24.97
C GLY A 10 34.46 3.77 24.09
N LEU A 11 33.88 3.56 22.90
CA LEU A 11 34.54 2.83 21.81
C LEU A 11 34.04 3.28 20.41
N LEU A 12 34.92 3.20 19.41
CA LEU A 12 34.79 3.80 18.08
C LEU A 12 34.31 2.83 16.99
N LYS A 13 33.96 3.44 15.83
CA LYS A 13 34.04 2.99 14.41
C LYS A 13 32.66 2.90 13.75
N ARG A 14 32.46 3.32 12.48
CA ARG A 14 33.32 4.02 11.50
C ARG A 14 32.39 4.76 10.53
N LYS A 15 32.65 6.05 10.22
CA LYS A 15 32.06 6.70 9.04
C LYS A 15 32.91 6.38 7.81
N TYR A 16 32.29 5.99 6.70
CA TYR A 16 32.95 6.00 5.39
C TYR A 16 32.33 7.11 4.55
N SER A 17 33.12 8.16 4.35
CA SER A 17 32.92 9.19 3.33
C SER A 17 33.83 8.87 2.15
N ARG A 18 33.32 8.93 0.91
CA ARG A 18 34.14 9.08 -0.29
C ARG A 18 33.52 10.14 -1.18
N THR A 19 34.36 11.06 -1.65
CA THR A 19 33.98 12.20 -2.48
C THR A 19 34.54 12.01 -3.89
N ALA A 20 33.72 12.40 -4.87
CA ALA A 20 33.95 12.67 -6.29
C ALA A 20 35.33 12.46 -6.96
N ALA A 21 35.28 11.95 -8.20
CA ALA A 21 36.06 12.44 -9.34
C ALA A 21 35.22 12.32 -10.63
N LEU A 22 35.44 13.22 -11.61
CA LEU A 22 34.75 13.30 -12.91
C LEU A 22 35.61 12.73 -14.07
N SER A 23 35.01 12.68 -15.28
CA SER A 23 35.58 12.35 -16.60
C SER A 23 35.60 10.85 -16.97
N THR A 24 35.43 10.39 -18.23
CA THR A 24 35.24 11.09 -19.53
C THR A 24 34.41 10.23 -20.52
N SER A 25 34.18 10.73 -21.74
CA SER A 25 33.24 10.32 -22.79
C SER A 25 33.54 9.06 -23.66
N LEU A 26 32.45 8.38 -24.09
CA LEU A 26 32.20 7.68 -25.40
C LEU A 26 33.03 6.42 -25.78
N PRO A 27 32.61 5.59 -26.79
CA PRO A 27 31.32 5.48 -27.51
C PRO A 27 30.69 4.04 -27.48
N ALA A 28 29.67 3.80 -28.32
CA ALA A 28 28.89 2.56 -28.38
C ALA A 28 29.45 1.45 -29.29
N GLU A 29 29.10 0.18 -29.00
CA GLU A 29 29.03 -0.90 -30.00
C GLU A 29 27.89 -1.87 -29.63
N TRP A 30 26.95 -2.10 -30.56
CA TRP A 30 25.79 -2.99 -30.38
C TRP A 30 26.00 -4.22 -31.28
N LYS A 31 26.05 -5.43 -30.71
CA LYS A 31 26.07 -6.69 -31.48
C LYS A 31 24.90 -7.59 -31.09
N LEU A 32 24.43 -8.32 -32.09
CA LEU A 32 23.10 -8.92 -32.19
C LEU A 32 23.08 -10.42 -31.85
N LEU A 33 21.92 -10.88 -31.35
CA LEU A 33 21.34 -12.25 -31.43
C LEU A 33 21.90 -13.38 -30.52
N PRO A 34 21.14 -14.48 -30.31
CA PRO A 34 19.71 -14.74 -30.62
C PRO A 34 18.84 -15.14 -29.39
N ARG A 35 17.53 -15.25 -29.62
CA ARG A 35 16.53 -15.78 -28.66
C ARG A 35 16.55 -17.31 -28.62
N TYR A 36 16.24 -17.91 -27.46
CA TYR A 36 15.89 -19.33 -27.33
C TYR A 36 14.49 -19.49 -26.74
N LEU A 37 13.72 -20.44 -27.30
CA LEU A 37 12.45 -20.95 -26.77
C LEU A 37 12.72 -22.24 -25.96
N PRO A 38 11.95 -22.57 -24.92
CA PRO A 38 12.06 -23.85 -24.23
C PRO A 38 11.16 -24.92 -24.88
N GLU A 39 11.73 -26.11 -25.13
CA GLU A 39 10.96 -27.30 -25.55
C GLU A 39 10.29 -28.04 -24.39
N VAL A 40 9.25 -28.80 -24.73
CA VAL A 40 8.51 -29.70 -23.85
C VAL A 40 9.29 -30.99 -23.63
N VAL A 41 9.51 -31.39 -22.36
CA VAL A 41 10.08 -32.71 -22.03
C VAL A 41 9.05 -33.55 -21.27
N GLN A 42 8.73 -34.71 -21.83
CA GLN A 42 7.80 -35.68 -21.25
C GLN A 42 8.41 -36.36 -20.00
N ARG A 43 7.58 -36.64 -19.01
CA ARG A 43 7.95 -37.49 -17.86
C ARG A 43 7.77 -38.96 -18.22
N HIS A 44 8.76 -39.78 -17.85
CA HIS A 44 8.59 -41.22 -17.71
C HIS A 44 8.92 -41.64 -16.27
N ASN A 45 8.05 -42.48 -15.72
CA ASN A 45 8.20 -43.04 -14.38
C ASN A 45 9.27 -44.14 -14.40
N PHE A 46 10.04 -44.26 -13.32
CA PHE A 46 10.04 -45.42 -12.42
C PHE A 46 11.20 -45.30 -11.41
N SER A 47 10.90 -45.24 -10.12
CA SER A 47 11.79 -45.75 -9.07
C SER A 47 10.97 -46.13 -7.82
N THR A 48 11.52 -47.03 -7.03
CA THR A 48 10.85 -47.80 -5.97
C THR A 48 10.66 -47.04 -4.65
N MET A 49 9.54 -47.31 -3.96
CA MET A 49 9.24 -46.80 -2.62
C MET A 49 10.37 -47.08 -1.61
N PRO A 50 10.76 -46.07 -0.81
CA PRO A 50 10.36 -46.08 0.61
C PRO A 50 9.73 -44.77 1.13
N GLU A 51 9.63 -43.70 0.32
CA GLU A 51 9.29 -42.33 0.80
C GLU A 51 7.93 -42.17 1.51
N ILE A 52 6.95 -43.04 1.25
CA ILE A 52 5.55 -42.87 1.71
C ILE A 52 5.38 -42.96 3.25
N LEU A 53 6.34 -43.54 3.97
CA LEU A 53 6.28 -43.66 5.43
C LEU A 53 6.81 -42.43 6.18
N GLU A 54 7.87 -41.78 5.69
CA GLU A 54 8.43 -40.58 6.34
C GLU A 54 7.54 -39.35 6.12
N ASP A 55 7.00 -39.17 4.90
CA ASP A 55 6.10 -38.06 4.56
C ASP A 55 4.81 -38.03 5.40
N LYS A 56 4.34 -39.20 5.87
CA LYS A 56 3.14 -39.31 6.72
C LYS A 56 3.29 -38.53 8.04
N TYR A 57 4.41 -38.69 8.73
CA TYR A 57 4.70 -37.97 9.98
C TYR A 57 4.81 -36.45 9.75
N HIS A 58 5.22 -36.02 8.56
CA HIS A 58 5.41 -34.60 8.22
C HIS A 58 4.14 -33.87 7.77
N LEU A 59 3.19 -34.58 7.17
CA LEU A 59 1.86 -34.06 6.85
C LEU A 59 1.00 -33.92 8.11
N ASP A 60 0.96 -34.97 8.95
CA ASP A 60 -0.03 -35.08 10.03
C ASP A 60 0.06 -33.97 11.09
N LEU A 61 1.26 -33.42 11.31
CA LEU A 61 1.52 -32.31 12.21
C LEU A 61 0.86 -30.99 11.75
N HIS A 62 0.62 -30.83 10.45
CA HIS A 62 0.14 -29.60 9.82
C HIS A 62 -1.28 -29.70 9.26
N THR A 63 -1.81 -30.92 9.12
CA THR A 63 -3.21 -31.17 8.72
C THR A 63 -4.09 -31.39 9.96
N PRO A 64 -5.14 -30.58 10.15
CA PRO A 64 -6.24 -30.91 11.06
C PRO A 64 -6.86 -32.29 10.78
N ASN A 65 -7.74 -32.74 11.68
CA ASN A 65 -8.55 -33.94 11.46
C ASN A 65 -9.34 -33.83 10.13
N PRO A 66 -9.21 -34.77 9.17
CA PRO A 66 -9.94 -34.75 7.90
C PRO A 66 -11.48 -34.70 8.04
N GLU A 67 -12.03 -35.14 9.18
CA GLU A 67 -13.47 -35.11 9.47
C GLU A 67 -14.06 -33.69 9.54
N VAL A 68 -13.25 -32.63 9.65
CA VAL A 68 -13.74 -31.24 9.62
C VAL A 68 -14.11 -30.76 8.21
N ARG A 69 -13.88 -31.56 7.17
CA ARG A 69 -14.16 -31.19 5.77
C ARG A 69 -15.65 -30.94 5.56
N GLY A 70 -15.98 -29.81 4.95
CA GLY A 70 -17.36 -29.40 4.68
C GLY A 70 -18.10 -28.79 5.87
N MET A 71 -17.48 -28.68 7.05
CA MET A 71 -18.04 -28.02 8.23
C MET A 71 -18.43 -26.56 7.93
N THR A 72 -19.69 -26.18 8.18
CA THR A 72 -20.19 -24.80 8.00
C THR A 72 -20.37 -24.04 9.32
N THR A 73 -20.52 -24.77 10.43
CA THR A 73 -20.60 -24.23 11.80
C THR A 73 -19.37 -24.69 12.58
N LEU A 74 -18.61 -23.74 13.15
CA LEU A 74 -17.31 -24.04 13.76
C LEU A 74 -17.45 -24.87 15.06
N ASP A 75 -17.18 -26.17 14.97
CA ASP A 75 -16.84 -26.98 16.15
C ASP A 75 -15.32 -27.04 16.33
N ARG A 76 -14.84 -26.51 17.45
CA ARG A 76 -13.41 -26.51 17.80
C ARG A 76 -12.94 -27.87 18.33
N ALA A 77 -13.85 -28.70 18.85
CA ALA A 77 -13.50 -30.02 19.39
C ALA A 77 -13.13 -31.01 18.28
N ALA A 78 -13.83 -30.97 17.14
CA ALA A 78 -13.52 -31.79 15.95
C ALA A 78 -12.08 -31.62 15.40
N PHE A 79 -11.38 -30.53 15.73
CA PHE A 79 -9.96 -30.33 15.37
C PHE A 79 -8.97 -31.12 16.23
N LYS A 80 -9.43 -31.81 17.28
CA LYS A 80 -8.59 -32.63 18.16
C LYS A 80 -7.97 -33.79 17.38
N LYS A 81 -6.64 -33.92 17.44
CA LYS A 81 -5.86 -34.94 16.75
C LYS A 81 -4.63 -35.30 17.57
N THR A 82 -4.35 -36.59 17.75
CA THR A 82 -3.08 -37.03 18.35
C THR A 82 -2.06 -37.29 17.25
N VAL A 83 -0.84 -36.78 17.43
CA VAL A 83 0.30 -37.03 16.53
C VAL A 83 1.51 -37.47 17.36
N VAL A 84 2.33 -38.37 16.82
CA VAL A 84 3.58 -38.78 17.46
C VAL A 84 4.66 -37.75 17.11
N VAL A 85 5.37 -37.25 18.12
CA VAL A 85 6.51 -36.35 17.95
C VAL A 85 7.74 -36.84 18.72
N PRO A 86 8.97 -36.60 18.22
CA PRO A 86 10.18 -36.94 18.93
C PRO A 86 10.40 -35.96 20.09
N VAL A 87 10.76 -36.51 21.25
CA VAL A 87 11.12 -35.75 22.45
C VAL A 87 12.48 -36.15 23.00
N LEU A 88 13.19 -35.18 23.56
CA LEU A 88 14.41 -35.38 24.33
C LEU A 88 14.12 -35.17 25.83
N ARG A 89 14.47 -36.16 26.66
CA ARG A 89 14.41 -36.03 28.13
C ARG A 89 15.59 -35.20 28.64
N VAL A 90 15.31 -34.20 29.46
CA VAL A 90 16.34 -33.36 30.12
C VAL A 90 16.01 -33.13 31.59
N ASN A 91 17.02 -32.85 32.41
CA ASN A 91 16.83 -32.55 33.84
C ASN A 91 16.37 -31.09 34.03
N LYS A 92 15.56 -30.81 35.07
CA LYS A 92 15.10 -29.45 35.43
C LYS A 92 16.22 -28.40 35.48
N GLU A 93 17.39 -28.77 36.02
CA GLU A 93 18.51 -27.85 36.26
C GLU A 93 19.15 -27.28 34.98
N THR A 94 19.25 -28.12 33.94
CA THR A 94 19.93 -27.79 32.68
C THR A 94 18.98 -27.28 31.61
N LEU A 95 17.66 -27.54 31.78
CA LEU A 95 16.55 -27.17 30.90
C LEU A 95 16.67 -25.77 30.27
N ASN A 96 16.88 -24.74 31.08
CA ASN A 96 16.91 -23.34 30.62
C ASN A 96 18.09 -23.02 29.70
N LYS A 97 19.23 -23.71 29.87
CA LYS A 97 20.41 -23.54 29.02
C LYS A 97 20.20 -24.27 27.69
N LEU A 98 19.76 -25.53 27.75
CA LEU A 98 19.51 -26.38 26.59
C LEU A 98 18.40 -25.86 25.69
N THR A 99 17.29 -25.40 26.26
CA THR A 99 16.17 -24.80 25.51
C THR A 99 16.60 -23.57 24.70
N ARG A 100 17.67 -22.87 25.12
CA ARG A 100 18.28 -21.77 24.36
C ARG A 100 19.20 -22.29 23.25
N SER A 101 20.07 -23.25 23.56
CA SER A 101 21.04 -23.82 22.61
C SER A 101 20.39 -24.63 21.49
N LEU A 102 19.34 -25.39 21.79
CA LEU A 102 18.62 -26.26 20.85
C LEU A 102 17.38 -25.60 20.22
N LYS A 103 17.21 -24.28 20.39
CA LYS A 103 16.02 -23.50 19.97
C LYS A 103 15.68 -23.61 18.47
N HIS A 104 16.65 -23.98 17.62
CA HIS A 104 16.45 -24.24 16.19
C HIS A 104 15.79 -25.59 15.92
N LEU A 105 16.08 -26.61 16.74
CA LEU A 105 15.53 -27.97 16.66
C LEU A 105 14.16 -28.13 17.32
N LEU A 106 13.77 -27.25 18.25
CA LEU A 106 12.47 -27.35 18.92
C LEU A 106 11.29 -27.13 17.98
N LEU A 107 10.24 -27.95 18.17
CA LEU A 107 8.94 -27.82 17.51
C LEU A 107 8.30 -26.45 17.80
N LYS A 108 7.72 -25.84 16.76
CA LYS A 108 7.12 -24.50 16.82
C LYS A 108 5.72 -24.50 16.20
N ARG A 109 4.70 -24.52 17.05
CA ARG A 109 3.29 -24.32 16.67
C ARG A 109 2.62 -23.24 17.54
N PRO A 110 1.53 -22.60 17.06
CA PRO A 110 0.68 -21.75 17.89
C PRO A 110 0.24 -22.46 19.19
N GLY A 111 0.14 -21.72 20.30
CA GLY A 111 -0.31 -22.24 21.61
C GLY A 111 0.57 -23.32 22.27
N LEU A 112 1.51 -23.94 21.55
CA LEU A 112 2.19 -25.15 21.99
C LEU A 112 3.35 -24.86 22.96
N LYS A 113 3.32 -25.53 24.13
CA LYS A 113 4.46 -25.57 25.05
C LYS A 113 5.57 -26.42 24.44
N ARG A 114 6.79 -25.88 24.37
CA ARG A 114 7.97 -26.60 23.81
C ARG A 114 8.59 -27.61 24.77
N VAL A 115 8.16 -27.54 26.03
CA VAL A 115 8.62 -28.35 27.15
C VAL A 115 7.37 -28.82 27.87
N VAL A 116 7.26 -30.12 28.08
CA VAL A 116 6.20 -30.75 28.88
C VAL A 116 6.79 -31.57 30.01
N GLU A 117 5.92 -31.99 30.93
CA GLU A 117 6.31 -32.82 32.06
C GLU A 117 6.50 -34.27 31.59
N ASP A 118 7.48 -34.97 32.16
CA ASP A 118 7.63 -36.40 31.90
C ASP A 118 6.69 -37.16 32.86
N PRO A 119 5.72 -37.95 32.35
CA PRO A 119 4.80 -38.69 33.22
C PRO A 119 5.48 -39.83 34.02
N ASN A 120 6.74 -40.15 33.73
CA ASN A 120 7.49 -41.24 34.37
C ASN A 120 8.54 -40.75 35.38
N ASP A 121 8.84 -39.45 35.42
CA ASP A 121 9.93 -38.87 36.20
C ASP A 121 9.67 -37.39 36.49
N GLU A 122 9.30 -37.08 37.75
CA GLU A 122 8.97 -35.72 38.17
C GLU A 122 10.13 -34.73 38.02
N ASP A 123 11.39 -35.17 38.02
CA ASP A 123 12.60 -34.33 37.97
C ASP A 123 13.16 -34.13 36.56
N SER A 124 12.64 -34.85 35.58
CA SER A 124 12.91 -34.60 34.16
C SER A 124 11.78 -33.84 33.45
N ARG A 125 12.08 -33.34 32.26
CA ARG A 125 11.16 -32.65 31.36
C ARG A 125 11.43 -33.09 29.92
N LEU A 126 10.39 -33.11 29.10
CA LEU A 126 10.46 -33.53 27.70
C LEU A 126 10.50 -32.30 26.79
N LEU A 127 11.57 -32.15 26.00
CA LEU A 127 11.70 -31.13 24.95
C LEU A 127 11.10 -31.67 23.65
N MET A 128 10.09 -30.99 23.11
CA MET A 128 9.50 -31.34 21.81
C MET A 128 10.41 -30.92 20.67
N LEU A 129 10.89 -31.90 19.90
CA LEU A 129 11.72 -31.70 18.71
C LEU A 129 10.85 -31.61 17.45
N ASP A 130 11.34 -30.86 16.47
CA ASP A 130 10.73 -30.69 15.15
C ASP A 130 10.99 -31.98 14.33
N PRO A 131 9.96 -32.79 13.99
CA PRO A 131 10.15 -34.07 13.30
C PRO A 131 10.89 -33.93 11.96
N ARG A 132 10.79 -32.76 11.31
CA ARG A 132 11.47 -32.44 10.04
C ARG A 132 12.98 -32.23 10.16
N LYS A 133 13.51 -32.26 11.38
CA LYS A 133 14.91 -32.00 11.70
C LYS A 133 15.55 -33.15 12.46
N ILE A 134 14.81 -33.68 13.43
CA ILE A 134 15.22 -34.83 14.21
C ILE A 134 14.14 -35.90 14.07
N SER A 135 14.44 -36.97 13.34
CA SER A 135 13.61 -38.18 13.26
C SER A 135 14.18 -39.31 14.13
N ALA A 136 15.51 -39.35 14.32
CA ALA A 136 16.22 -40.33 15.13
C ALA A 136 17.38 -39.69 15.92
N GLU A 137 18.04 -40.48 16.76
CA GLU A 137 19.23 -40.08 17.54
C GLU A 137 20.38 -39.61 16.63
N ASP A 138 20.59 -40.30 15.50
CA ASP A 138 21.61 -39.98 14.49
C ASP A 138 21.33 -38.67 13.74
N SER A 139 20.14 -38.10 13.85
CA SER A 139 19.82 -36.77 13.27
C SER A 139 20.44 -35.61 14.06
N LEU A 140 20.97 -35.84 15.27
CA LEU A 140 21.63 -34.82 16.07
C LEU A 140 23.07 -34.59 15.59
N GLY A 141 23.35 -33.36 15.12
CA GLY A 141 24.68 -32.95 14.67
C GLY A 141 25.74 -32.96 15.78
N GLU A 142 27.02 -32.96 15.39
CA GLU A 142 28.16 -33.03 16.31
C GLU A 142 28.12 -31.92 17.39
N ALA A 143 27.71 -30.71 17.00
CA ALA A 143 27.60 -29.57 17.92
C ALA A 143 26.53 -29.81 18.99
N GLU A 144 25.36 -30.33 18.61
CA GLU A 144 24.30 -30.68 19.54
C GLU A 144 24.70 -31.86 20.44
N GLN A 145 25.36 -32.90 19.89
CA GLN A 145 25.87 -34.00 20.70
C GLN A 145 26.92 -33.54 21.72
N GLN A 146 27.81 -32.61 21.36
CA GLN A 146 28.77 -32.00 22.29
C GLN A 146 28.07 -31.22 23.41
N ILE A 147 27.03 -30.46 23.09
CA ILE A 147 26.20 -29.74 24.07
C ILE A 147 25.52 -30.72 25.02
N LEU A 148 24.92 -31.81 24.53
CA LEU A 148 24.26 -32.81 25.37
C LEU A 148 25.25 -33.51 26.31
N LYS A 149 26.45 -33.88 25.79
CA LYS A 149 27.56 -34.41 26.60
C LYS A 149 28.02 -33.42 27.67
N GLN A 150 28.13 -32.13 27.36
CA GLN A 150 28.52 -31.09 28.34
C GLN A 150 27.54 -30.97 29.52
N PHE A 151 26.26 -31.25 29.31
CA PHE A 151 25.22 -31.21 30.34
C PHE A 151 24.87 -32.58 30.92
N ASN A 152 25.68 -33.62 30.68
CA ASN A 152 25.47 -35.01 31.10
C ASN A 152 24.09 -35.58 30.73
N ILE A 153 23.59 -35.24 29.54
CA ILE A 153 22.29 -35.73 29.05
C ILE A 153 22.48 -36.87 28.06
N ASN A 154 21.71 -37.93 28.27
CA ASN A 154 21.57 -39.02 27.31
C ASN A 154 20.84 -38.48 26.06
N PRO A 155 21.43 -38.56 24.85
CA PRO A 155 20.81 -38.09 23.61
C PRO A 155 19.60 -38.91 23.15
N LYS A 156 19.21 -39.95 23.91
CA LYS A 156 18.08 -40.82 23.60
C LYS A 156 16.81 -40.03 23.24
N ILE A 157 16.36 -40.22 22.01
CA ILE A 157 15.08 -39.68 21.53
C ILE A 157 13.99 -40.69 21.87
N SER A 158 12.87 -40.21 22.38
CA SER A 158 11.68 -41.01 22.67
C SER A 158 10.48 -40.46 21.93
N GLU A 159 9.48 -41.30 21.68
CA GLU A 159 8.22 -40.86 21.09
C GLU A 159 7.28 -40.28 22.16
N TYR A 160 6.52 -39.26 21.77
CA TYR A 160 5.50 -38.64 22.61
C TYR A 160 4.20 -38.43 21.83
N ASN A 161 3.09 -38.87 22.41
CA ASN A 161 1.74 -38.63 21.88
C ASN A 161 1.32 -37.19 22.18
N LEU A 162 1.55 -36.28 21.22
CA LEU A 162 1.12 -34.90 21.29
C LEU A 162 -0.33 -34.77 20.84
N GLU A 163 -1.21 -34.37 21.76
CA GLU A 163 -2.55 -33.89 21.41
C GLU A 163 -2.48 -32.48 20.83
N LEU A 164 -2.85 -32.35 19.56
CA LEU A 164 -3.13 -31.07 18.89
C LEU A 164 -4.62 -30.76 19.00
N THR A 165 -4.91 -29.49 19.25
CA THR A 165 -6.28 -28.93 19.29
C THR A 165 -6.41 -27.80 18.27
N TYR A 166 -7.63 -27.27 18.10
CA TYR A 166 -7.90 -26.07 17.30
C TYR A 166 -6.88 -24.94 17.52
N ASP A 167 -6.46 -24.69 18.76
CA ASP A 167 -5.52 -23.62 19.11
C ASP A 167 -4.09 -23.83 18.61
N ASN A 168 -3.75 -25.07 18.25
CA ASN A 168 -2.44 -25.42 17.73
C ASN A 168 -2.34 -25.30 16.21
N PHE A 169 -3.43 -25.00 15.50
CA PHE A 169 -3.45 -24.79 14.06
C PHE A 169 -3.51 -23.30 13.68
N LYS A 170 -2.86 -22.97 12.56
CA LYS A 170 -2.97 -21.66 11.92
C LYS A 170 -4.30 -21.53 11.16
N LEU A 171 -4.65 -20.29 10.82
CA LEU A 171 -5.82 -19.97 10.03
C LEU A 171 -5.84 -20.72 8.69
N GLU A 172 -4.71 -20.78 7.99
CA GLU A 172 -4.63 -21.41 6.66
C GLU A 172 -4.74 -22.94 6.76
N GLU A 173 -4.19 -23.54 7.83
CA GLU A 173 -4.29 -24.97 8.12
C GLU A 173 -5.75 -25.35 8.44
N ILE A 174 -6.45 -24.53 9.24
CA ILE A 174 -7.88 -24.72 9.59
C ILE A 174 -8.77 -24.60 8.35
N LEU A 175 -8.69 -23.48 7.63
CA LEU A 175 -9.55 -23.24 6.49
C LEU A 175 -9.24 -24.19 5.33
N GLY A 176 -7.98 -24.61 5.15
CA GLY A 176 -7.58 -25.61 4.17
C GLY A 176 -8.06 -27.03 4.47
N ALA A 177 -8.38 -27.34 5.73
CA ALA A 177 -9.03 -28.60 6.11
C ALA A 177 -10.56 -28.54 6.01
N VAL A 178 -11.17 -27.38 6.30
CA VAL A 178 -12.63 -27.21 6.29
C VAL A 178 -13.19 -27.04 4.88
N LEU A 179 -12.60 -26.17 4.05
CA LEU A 179 -13.11 -25.91 2.69
C LEU A 179 -12.98 -27.17 1.81
N PRO A 180 -13.83 -27.37 0.79
CA PRO A 180 -13.68 -28.48 -0.16
C PRO A 180 -12.30 -28.53 -0.83
N GLU A 181 -11.85 -29.73 -1.21
CA GLU A 181 -10.55 -29.91 -1.87
C GLU A 181 -10.46 -29.17 -3.20
N GLY A 182 -9.25 -28.71 -3.53
CA GLY A 182 -8.99 -27.90 -4.74
C GLY A 182 -9.46 -26.45 -4.67
N GLN A 183 -10.16 -26.02 -3.61
CA GLN A 183 -10.56 -24.63 -3.43
C GLN A 183 -9.44 -23.77 -2.81
N GLU A 184 -9.34 -22.51 -3.25
CA GLU A 184 -8.41 -21.56 -2.67
C GLU A 184 -8.86 -21.10 -1.28
N VAL A 185 -7.93 -21.14 -0.32
CA VAL A 185 -8.13 -20.63 1.03
C VAL A 185 -8.00 -19.11 1.06
N THR A 186 -9.01 -18.41 1.59
CA THR A 186 -8.90 -16.97 1.88
C THR A 186 -8.02 -16.74 3.11
N SER A 187 -6.71 -16.62 2.86
CA SER A 187 -5.69 -16.22 3.83
C SER A 187 -5.48 -14.70 3.90
N GLY A 188 -5.82 -13.98 2.83
CA GLY A 188 -5.60 -12.53 2.71
C GLY A 188 -6.81 -11.69 3.10
N PHE A 189 -6.75 -11.03 4.27
CA PHE A 189 -7.69 -9.99 4.68
C PHE A 189 -6.96 -8.65 4.94
N SER A 190 -7.71 -7.56 5.10
CA SER A 190 -7.15 -6.23 5.41
C SER A 190 -7.65 -5.77 6.78
N ARG A 191 -6.73 -5.53 7.72
CA ARG A 191 -7.09 -5.07 9.08
C ARG A 191 -7.42 -3.58 9.07
N VAL A 192 -8.55 -3.22 9.66
CA VAL A 192 -9.01 -1.83 9.85
C VAL A 192 -9.38 -1.67 11.33
N GLY A 193 -8.38 -1.33 12.15
CA GLY A 193 -8.52 -1.21 13.59
C GLY A 193 -8.72 -2.59 14.25
N HIS A 194 -9.89 -2.78 14.84
CA HIS A 194 -10.37 -4.04 15.41
C HIS A 194 -11.13 -4.93 14.41
N MET A 195 -11.37 -4.45 13.18
CA MET A 195 -12.06 -5.21 12.12
C MET A 195 -11.08 -5.92 11.19
N ALA A 196 -11.44 -7.14 10.76
CA ALA A 196 -10.87 -7.80 9.59
C ALA A 196 -11.80 -7.64 8.39
N HIS A 197 -11.39 -6.87 7.38
CA HIS A 197 -12.10 -6.78 6.10
C HIS A 197 -11.65 -7.88 5.14
N VAL A 198 -12.58 -8.79 4.86
CA VAL A 198 -12.43 -9.99 4.03
C VAL A 198 -13.13 -9.74 2.68
N ASN A 199 -12.66 -10.40 1.62
CA ASN A 199 -13.38 -10.45 0.34
C ASN A 199 -13.62 -11.93 0.03
N LEU A 200 -14.83 -12.43 0.31
CA LEU A 200 -15.17 -13.83 0.09
C LEU A 200 -15.48 -14.10 -1.38
N ARG A 201 -15.06 -15.27 -1.88
CA ARG A 201 -15.46 -15.80 -3.20
C ARG A 201 -16.76 -16.59 -3.08
N GLU A 202 -17.49 -16.78 -4.19
CA GLU A 202 -18.79 -17.47 -4.20
C GLU A 202 -18.76 -18.85 -3.51
N HIS A 203 -17.76 -19.68 -3.81
CA HIS A 203 -17.59 -21.00 -3.18
C HIS A 203 -17.32 -20.96 -1.67
N GLN A 204 -16.95 -19.79 -1.12
CA GLN A 204 -16.68 -19.57 0.30
C GLN A 204 -17.88 -19.01 1.06
N LEU A 205 -18.91 -18.51 0.36
CA LEU A 205 -20.11 -17.95 0.99
C LEU A 205 -20.86 -18.94 1.90
N PRO A 206 -20.95 -20.25 1.60
CA PRO A 206 -21.53 -21.24 2.54
C PRO A 206 -20.76 -21.35 3.87
N TYR A 207 -19.49 -20.94 3.90
CA TYR A 207 -18.59 -21.02 5.04
C TYR A 207 -18.35 -19.66 5.72
N LYS A 208 -19.04 -18.60 5.29
CA LYS A 208 -18.74 -17.20 5.62
C LYS A 208 -18.61 -16.91 7.13
N HIS A 209 -19.51 -17.48 7.94
CA HIS A 209 -19.51 -17.29 9.39
C HIS A 209 -18.37 -18.04 10.09
N LEU A 210 -18.08 -19.28 9.64
CA LEU A 210 -16.92 -20.04 10.13
C LEU A 210 -15.61 -19.33 9.77
N ILE A 211 -15.47 -18.83 8.54
CA ILE A 211 -14.29 -18.07 8.11
C ILE A 211 -14.12 -16.82 8.98
N GLY A 212 -15.19 -16.06 9.20
CA GLY A 212 -15.18 -14.89 10.09
C GLY A 212 -14.74 -15.23 11.51
N GLN A 213 -15.28 -16.30 12.10
CA GLN A 213 -14.94 -16.72 13.45
C GLN A 213 -13.49 -17.20 13.56
N VAL A 214 -12.99 -17.96 12.58
CA VAL A 214 -11.59 -18.41 12.55
C VAL A 214 -10.62 -17.22 12.43
N ILE A 215 -10.98 -16.17 11.69
CA ILE A 215 -10.17 -14.94 11.64
C ILE A 215 -10.09 -14.27 13.01
N ILE A 216 -11.22 -14.12 13.72
CA ILE A 216 -11.24 -13.53 15.06
C ILE A 216 -10.40 -14.36 16.04
N ASP A 217 -10.64 -15.67 16.09
CA ASP A 217 -9.95 -16.60 16.98
C ASP A 217 -8.42 -16.60 16.78
N LYS A 218 -7.95 -16.45 15.53
CA LYS A 218 -6.52 -16.54 15.18
C LYS A 218 -5.78 -15.21 15.10
N ASN A 219 -6.47 -14.08 15.27
CA ASN A 219 -5.86 -12.75 15.16
C ASN A 219 -6.16 -11.84 16.37
N PRO A 220 -5.33 -11.89 17.43
CA PRO A 220 -5.53 -11.08 18.63
C PRO A 220 -5.74 -9.58 18.37
N GLY A 221 -6.75 -9.02 19.04
CA GLY A 221 -7.20 -7.64 18.89
C GLY A 221 -8.03 -7.39 17.62
N ILE A 222 -8.44 -8.43 16.90
CA ILE A 222 -9.57 -8.39 15.99
C ILE A 222 -10.80 -8.90 16.75
N THR A 223 -11.88 -8.14 16.74
CA THR A 223 -13.14 -8.44 17.45
C THR A 223 -14.34 -8.54 16.52
N SER A 224 -14.16 -8.19 15.24
CA SER A 224 -15.18 -8.27 14.19
C SER A 224 -14.54 -8.66 12.86
N ALA A 225 -15.20 -9.54 12.11
CA ALA A 225 -14.83 -9.91 10.75
C ALA A 225 -15.97 -9.50 9.81
N VAL A 226 -15.64 -8.75 8.75
CA VAL A 226 -16.62 -8.11 7.87
C VAL A 226 -16.30 -8.35 6.40
N ASN A 227 -17.34 -8.51 5.59
CA ASN A 227 -17.28 -8.69 4.14
C ASN A 227 -17.94 -7.51 3.43
N LYS A 228 -17.46 -7.18 2.22
CA LYS A 228 -18.15 -6.22 1.35
C LYS A 228 -19.19 -6.93 0.50
N LEU A 229 -20.40 -6.39 0.47
CA LEU A 229 -21.38 -6.76 -0.54
C LEU A 229 -21.06 -6.02 -1.84
N ASN A 230 -21.29 -6.67 -2.99
CA ASN A 230 -20.91 -6.16 -4.33
C ASN A 230 -21.73 -4.95 -4.83
N ILE A 231 -22.54 -4.35 -3.97
CA ILE A 231 -23.47 -3.27 -4.30
C ILE A 231 -22.78 -1.92 -4.01
N ILE A 232 -22.28 -1.27 -5.07
CA ILE A 232 -21.81 0.13 -5.02
C ILE A 232 -22.99 1.03 -5.41
N GLU A 233 -23.92 1.26 -4.48
CA GLU A 233 -25.15 2.02 -4.73
C GLU A 233 -25.04 3.53 -4.47
N SER A 234 -23.89 4.03 -3.97
CA SER A 234 -23.76 5.42 -3.51
C SER A 234 -22.70 6.24 -4.24
N THR A 235 -23.04 7.50 -4.52
CA THR A 235 -22.14 8.57 -4.96
C THR A 235 -20.93 8.72 -4.04
N TYR A 236 -21.11 8.39 -2.76
CA TYR A 236 -20.09 8.43 -1.69
C TYR A 236 -19.15 7.21 -1.66
N ARG A 237 -19.36 6.21 -2.53
CA ARG A 237 -18.55 4.98 -2.64
C ARG A 237 -18.47 4.14 -1.35
N ASN A 238 -19.50 4.25 -0.51
CA ASN A 238 -19.66 3.38 0.65
C ASN A 238 -20.17 2.01 0.19
N PHE A 239 -19.66 0.96 0.82
CA PHE A 239 -20.07 -0.42 0.59
C PHE A 239 -21.03 -0.84 1.70
N GLN A 240 -22.09 -1.60 1.36
CA GLN A 240 -22.81 -2.33 2.40
C GLN A 240 -21.87 -3.40 2.98
N MET A 241 -21.70 -3.37 4.30
CA MET A 241 -20.82 -4.28 5.03
C MET A 241 -21.67 -5.36 5.70
N GLU A 242 -21.33 -6.61 5.46
CA GLU A 242 -21.89 -7.77 6.17
C GLU A 242 -20.95 -8.16 7.31
N VAL A 243 -21.49 -8.35 8.52
CA VAL A 243 -20.73 -8.94 9.64
C VAL A 243 -20.71 -10.45 9.46
N LEU A 244 -19.50 -11.01 9.29
CA LEU A 244 -19.28 -12.45 9.21
C LEU A 244 -19.29 -13.09 10.59
N ALA A 245 -18.64 -12.45 11.56
CA ALA A 245 -18.58 -12.87 12.95
C ALA A 245 -18.15 -11.70 13.85
N GLY A 246 -18.36 -11.83 15.16
CA GLY A 246 -17.94 -10.84 16.16
C GLY A 246 -18.92 -9.70 16.35
N GLU A 247 -18.42 -8.55 16.82
CA GLU A 247 -19.24 -7.38 17.13
C GLU A 247 -19.64 -6.56 15.89
N GLU A 248 -20.82 -5.94 15.93
CA GLU A 248 -21.34 -5.08 14.85
C GLU A 248 -20.78 -3.64 14.87
N ASN A 249 -19.79 -3.36 15.73
CA ASN A 249 -19.19 -2.04 15.86
C ASN A 249 -18.32 -1.68 14.65
N MET A 250 -18.82 -0.81 13.77
CA MET A 250 -18.11 -0.32 12.58
C MET A 250 -17.17 0.87 12.84
N ILE A 251 -17.08 1.39 14.07
CA ILE A 251 -16.21 2.54 14.40
C ILE A 251 -14.76 2.06 14.55
N ALA A 252 -14.01 2.14 13.44
CA ALA A 252 -12.59 1.83 13.42
C ALA A 252 -11.77 2.89 14.16
N LYS A 253 -10.71 2.45 14.85
CA LYS A 253 -9.59 3.28 15.28
C LYS A 253 -8.29 2.73 14.68
N VAL A 254 -7.65 3.51 13.81
CA VAL A 254 -6.42 3.12 13.10
C VAL A 254 -5.28 4.09 13.38
N LYS A 255 -4.05 3.63 13.19
CA LYS A 255 -2.84 4.46 13.30
C LYS A 255 -2.03 4.33 12.02
N GLU A 256 -1.78 5.44 11.34
CA GLU A 256 -1.00 5.50 10.11
C GLU A 256 0.05 6.62 10.20
N TYR A 257 1.33 6.30 9.93
CA TYR A 257 2.47 7.22 10.03
C TYR A 257 2.46 8.08 11.32
N ASN A 258 2.17 7.46 12.46
CA ASN A 258 1.99 8.10 13.78
C ASN A 258 0.77 9.01 14.01
N HIS A 259 -0.10 9.19 13.02
CA HIS A 259 -1.39 9.86 13.15
C HIS A 259 -2.47 8.83 13.49
N VAL A 260 -3.49 9.24 14.25
CA VAL A 260 -4.60 8.36 14.66
C VAL A 260 -5.87 8.82 13.95
N TYR A 261 -6.60 7.89 13.35
CA TYR A 261 -7.86 8.19 12.67
C TYR A 261 -8.96 7.32 13.29
N GLU A 262 -10.10 7.94 13.54
CA GLU A 262 -11.34 7.29 13.94
C GLU A 262 -12.40 7.56 12.87
N PHE A 263 -13.16 6.53 12.51
CA PHE A 263 -14.24 6.63 11.54
C PHE A 263 -15.19 5.43 11.55
N ASP A 264 -16.45 5.64 11.17
CA ASP A 264 -17.37 4.56 10.83
C ASP A 264 -17.04 4.00 9.45
N PHE A 265 -16.47 2.80 9.41
CA PHE A 265 -16.02 2.14 8.19
C PHE A 265 -17.16 1.72 7.25
N SER A 266 -18.42 1.74 7.71
CA SER A 266 -19.60 1.56 6.86
C SER A 266 -20.03 2.85 6.14
N LYS A 267 -19.51 4.02 6.56
CA LYS A 267 -19.92 5.34 6.08
C LYS A 267 -18.84 6.13 5.34
N VAL A 268 -17.61 5.63 5.28
CA VAL A 268 -16.48 6.28 4.60
C VAL A 268 -15.63 5.28 3.82
N TYR A 269 -14.96 5.76 2.77
CA TYR A 269 -13.91 4.99 2.11
C TYR A 269 -12.59 5.04 2.91
N TRP A 270 -12.07 3.87 3.30
CA TRP A 270 -10.72 3.71 3.83
C TRP A 270 -10.01 2.52 3.18
N ASN A 271 -8.70 2.66 2.91
CA ASN A 271 -7.88 1.60 2.37
C ASN A 271 -6.46 1.62 2.98
N PRO A 272 -6.13 0.71 3.91
CA PRO A 272 -4.83 0.72 4.59
C PRO A 272 -3.63 0.45 3.67
N ARG A 273 -3.87 -0.05 2.44
CA ARG A 273 -2.81 -0.29 1.45
C ARG A 273 -2.28 0.98 0.79
N LEU A 274 -2.90 2.14 1.03
CA LEU A 274 -2.45 3.43 0.50
C LEU A 274 -1.45 4.15 1.43
N CYS A 275 -1.13 3.61 2.60
CA CYS A 275 -0.20 4.22 3.57
C CYS A 275 1.16 4.61 2.98
N THR A 276 1.72 3.81 2.08
CA THR A 276 2.99 4.13 1.41
C THR A 276 2.86 5.32 0.47
N GLU A 277 1.71 5.45 -0.20
CA GLU A 277 1.42 6.55 -1.12
C GLU A 277 1.08 7.85 -0.37
N HIS A 278 0.32 7.75 0.73
CA HIS A 278 0.12 8.86 1.65
C HIS A 278 1.48 9.38 2.14
N THR A 279 2.37 8.49 2.58
CA THR A 279 3.74 8.84 2.98
C THR A 279 4.51 9.51 1.85
N ARG A 280 4.48 8.96 0.62
CA ARG A 280 5.17 9.49 -0.56
C ARG A 280 4.78 10.93 -0.89
N ILE A 281 3.49 11.24 -0.97
CA ILE A 281 3.02 12.62 -1.22
C ILE A 281 3.44 13.55 -0.08
N ILE A 282 3.25 13.11 1.16
CA ILE A 282 3.59 13.92 2.33
C ILE A 282 5.09 14.18 2.41
N GLU A 283 5.96 13.28 1.94
CA GLU A 283 7.41 13.47 1.89
C GLU A 283 7.87 14.56 0.91
N PHE A 284 7.13 14.84 -0.17
CA PHE A 284 7.40 16.00 -1.02
C PHE A 284 7.12 17.34 -0.33
N LEU A 285 6.17 17.37 0.62
CA LEU A 285 5.74 18.59 1.30
C LEU A 285 6.76 19.07 2.34
N LYS A 286 7.01 20.38 2.30
CA LYS A 286 7.87 21.16 3.21
C LYS A 286 7.03 22.03 4.16
N PRO A 287 7.59 22.43 5.31
CA PRO A 287 6.96 23.41 6.19
C PRO A 287 6.74 24.74 5.44
N GLY A 288 5.51 25.26 5.47
CA GLY A 288 5.12 26.46 4.72
C GLY A 288 4.38 26.19 3.40
N ASP A 289 4.45 24.97 2.85
CA ASP A 289 3.70 24.60 1.64
C ASP A 289 2.17 24.71 1.88
N VAL A 290 1.42 24.93 0.80
CA VAL A 290 -0.05 24.87 0.79
C VAL A 290 -0.50 23.58 0.09
N LEU A 291 -1.36 22.80 0.74
CA LEU A 291 -1.98 21.60 0.18
C LEU A 291 -3.50 21.80 0.03
N PHE A 292 -4.01 21.57 -1.18
CA PHE A 292 -5.42 21.42 -1.49
C PHE A 292 -5.74 19.92 -1.67
N ASP A 293 -6.34 19.30 -0.65
CA ASP A 293 -6.79 17.90 -0.66
C ASP A 293 -8.26 17.87 -1.10
N VAL A 294 -8.50 17.60 -2.39
CA VAL A 294 -9.82 17.80 -3.05
C VAL A 294 -10.84 16.73 -2.65
N PHE A 295 -10.35 15.53 -2.28
CA PHE A 295 -11.13 14.34 -1.94
C PHE A 295 -10.54 13.69 -0.68
N ALA A 296 -10.53 14.46 0.40
CA ALA A 296 -9.75 14.19 1.61
C ALA A 296 -10.24 12.98 2.41
N GLY A 297 -11.46 12.48 2.20
CA GLY A 297 -12.05 11.43 3.03
C GLY A 297 -11.98 11.80 4.51
N VAL A 298 -11.29 10.98 5.30
CA VAL A 298 -11.05 11.20 6.74
C VAL A 298 -9.72 11.91 7.07
N GLY A 299 -8.99 12.37 6.04
CA GLY A 299 -7.81 13.23 6.12
C GLY A 299 -6.42 12.57 6.06
N PRO A 300 -6.16 11.46 5.33
CA PRO A 300 -4.85 10.81 5.34
C PRO A 300 -3.73 11.62 4.68
N PHE A 301 -4.02 12.58 3.78
CA PHE A 301 -3.03 13.60 3.39
C PHE A 301 -3.16 14.88 4.24
N ALA A 302 -4.39 15.38 4.40
CA ALA A 302 -4.64 16.63 5.12
C ALA A 302 -4.01 16.71 6.53
N ILE A 303 -4.15 15.67 7.34
CA ILE A 303 -3.69 15.66 8.75
C ILE A 303 -2.15 15.60 8.85
N PRO A 304 -1.43 14.69 8.14
CA PRO A 304 0.03 14.69 8.15
C PRO A 304 0.65 15.96 7.54
N ALA A 305 0.03 16.56 6.53
CA ALA A 305 0.49 17.83 5.94
C ALA A 305 0.43 18.98 6.97
N ALA A 306 -0.70 19.13 7.67
CA ALA A 306 -0.83 20.13 8.73
C ALA A 306 0.14 19.90 9.92
N LYS A 307 0.49 18.63 10.18
CA LYS A 307 1.55 18.27 11.14
C LYS A 307 2.96 18.67 10.69
N LYS A 308 3.23 18.71 9.38
CA LYS A 308 4.48 19.27 8.82
C LYS A 308 4.55 20.80 8.84
N ASN A 309 3.52 21.49 9.35
CA ASN A 309 3.35 22.95 9.26
C ASN A 309 3.04 23.44 7.82
N CYS A 310 2.41 22.62 7.00
CA CYS A 310 1.75 23.09 5.77
C CYS A 310 0.44 23.80 6.12
N LEU A 311 0.01 24.77 5.31
CA LEU A 311 -1.36 25.25 5.29
C LEU A 311 -2.20 24.27 4.47
N VAL A 312 -3.36 23.85 4.98
CA VAL A 312 -4.15 22.80 4.32
C VAL A 312 -5.59 23.24 4.11
N PHE A 313 -6.10 22.95 2.91
CA PHE A 313 -7.50 23.02 2.55
C PHE A 313 -7.93 21.60 2.25
N ALA A 314 -8.89 21.06 2.99
CA ALA A 314 -9.36 19.69 2.80
C ALA A 314 -10.85 19.69 2.55
N ASN A 315 -11.25 19.10 1.42
CA ASN A 315 -12.62 18.98 0.97
C ASN A 315 -12.99 17.49 0.83
N ASP A 316 -14.23 17.14 1.15
CA ASP A 316 -14.82 15.87 0.71
C ASP A 316 -16.31 16.03 0.46
N LEU A 317 -16.86 15.35 -0.55
CA LEU A 317 -18.28 15.42 -0.88
C LEU A 317 -19.16 14.65 0.13
N ASN A 318 -18.64 13.59 0.76
CA ASN A 318 -19.40 12.78 1.69
C ASN A 318 -19.50 13.48 3.06
N PRO A 319 -20.71 13.82 3.57
CA PRO A 319 -20.86 14.49 4.85
C PRO A 319 -20.36 13.66 6.04
N GLU A 320 -20.39 12.32 5.95
CA GLU A 320 -19.80 11.45 6.98
C GLU A 320 -18.26 11.48 6.92
N SER A 321 -17.64 11.46 5.74
CA SER A 321 -16.20 11.70 5.58
C SER A 321 -15.81 13.03 6.22
N TYR A 322 -16.54 14.11 5.90
CA TYR A 322 -16.30 15.45 6.44
C TYR A 322 -16.39 15.52 7.97
N LYS A 323 -17.44 14.94 8.55
CA LYS A 323 -17.62 14.82 10.01
C LYS A 323 -16.46 14.07 10.67
N TRP A 324 -16.01 12.96 10.08
CA TRP A 324 -14.86 12.21 10.59
C TRP A 324 -13.53 12.94 10.37
N LEU A 325 -13.37 13.69 9.28
CA LEU A 325 -12.24 14.59 9.04
C LEU A 325 -12.17 15.68 10.13
N GLN A 326 -13.28 16.38 10.41
CA GLN A 326 -13.36 17.35 11.51
C GLN A 326 -12.97 16.75 12.87
N HIS A 327 -13.47 15.54 13.17
CA HIS A 327 -13.11 14.79 14.38
C HIS A 327 -11.61 14.47 14.41
N ASN A 328 -11.06 13.93 13.32
CA ASN A 328 -9.67 13.52 13.22
C ASN A 328 -8.71 14.72 13.25
N CYS A 329 -9.11 15.89 12.74
CA CYS A 329 -8.34 17.13 12.89
C CYS A 329 -8.19 17.53 14.37
N LYS A 330 -9.26 17.40 15.18
CA LYS A 330 -9.23 17.66 16.62
C LYS A 330 -8.44 16.59 17.37
N LEU A 331 -8.67 15.30 17.05
CA LEU A 331 -7.96 14.15 17.62
C LEU A 331 -6.44 14.27 17.45
N ASN A 332 -6.00 14.72 16.27
CA ASN A 332 -4.59 14.94 15.97
C ASN A 332 -4.10 16.34 16.37
N LYS A 333 -4.94 17.26 16.89
CA LYS A 333 -4.56 18.63 17.27
C LYS A 333 -3.97 19.43 16.10
N VAL A 334 -4.70 19.48 14.99
CA VAL A 334 -4.40 20.25 13.76
C VAL A 334 -5.59 21.08 13.25
N ASP A 335 -6.71 21.07 13.97
CA ASP A 335 -7.95 21.80 13.70
C ASP A 335 -7.75 23.30 13.38
N LYS A 336 -6.75 23.95 13.98
CA LYS A 336 -6.42 25.37 13.73
C LYS A 336 -5.57 25.63 12.46
N ARG A 337 -5.19 24.59 11.72
CA ARG A 337 -4.29 24.67 10.55
C ARG A 337 -4.90 24.13 9.25
N ILE A 338 -6.09 23.57 9.33
CA ILE A 338 -6.81 23.00 8.20
C ILE A 338 -8.12 23.75 8.03
N LYS A 339 -8.32 24.34 6.85
CA LYS A 339 -9.63 24.86 6.41
C LYS A 339 -10.41 23.67 5.83
N LEU A 340 -11.62 23.44 6.34
CA LEU A 340 -12.40 22.21 6.09
C LEU A 340 -13.69 22.51 5.32
N PHE A 341 -13.90 21.83 4.19
CA PHE A 341 -15.04 22.03 3.28
C PHE A 341 -15.81 20.72 3.03
N ASN A 342 -17.11 20.83 2.76
CA ASN A 342 -17.98 19.73 2.34
C ASN A 342 -18.74 20.15 1.07
N MET A 343 -18.07 20.02 -0.07
CA MET A 343 -18.52 20.50 -1.38
C MET A 343 -18.19 19.48 -2.47
N ASP A 344 -18.79 19.65 -3.66
CA ASP A 344 -18.26 18.97 -4.85
C ASP A 344 -16.81 19.41 -5.11
N GLY A 345 -16.01 18.49 -5.65
CA GLY A 345 -14.59 18.75 -5.93
C GLY A 345 -14.38 19.90 -6.93
N ARG A 346 -15.29 20.09 -7.91
CA ARG A 346 -15.22 21.19 -8.87
C ARG A 346 -15.59 22.52 -8.22
N ASP A 347 -16.62 22.55 -7.37
CA ASP A 347 -17.04 23.76 -6.66
C ASP A 347 -15.97 24.21 -5.66
N PHE A 348 -15.35 23.27 -4.95
CA PHE A 348 -14.19 23.54 -4.10
C PHE A 348 -13.01 24.12 -4.89
N LEU A 349 -12.71 23.55 -6.06
CA LEU A 349 -11.62 24.03 -6.92
C LEU A 349 -11.91 25.42 -7.51
N ARG A 350 -13.16 25.71 -7.90
CA ARG A 350 -13.58 27.01 -8.49
C ARG A 350 -13.80 28.13 -7.47
N GLY A 351 -14.12 27.79 -6.21
CA GLY A 351 -14.29 28.73 -5.11
C GLY A 351 -13.07 28.77 -4.17
N PRO A 352 -13.13 28.14 -2.98
CA PRO A 352 -12.09 28.27 -1.95
C PRO A 352 -10.65 27.99 -2.40
N ALA A 353 -10.44 27.05 -3.33
CA ALA A 353 -9.10 26.79 -3.85
C ALA A 353 -8.65 27.89 -4.83
N LYS A 354 -9.51 28.31 -5.79
CA LYS A 354 -9.22 29.45 -6.69
C LYS A 354 -8.85 30.69 -5.88
N GLU A 355 -9.63 31.05 -4.87
CA GLU A 355 -9.40 32.23 -4.03
C GLU A 355 -8.01 32.24 -3.39
N GLU A 356 -7.61 31.15 -2.74
CA GLU A 356 -6.29 31.07 -2.09
C GLU A 356 -5.16 30.90 -3.13
N LEU A 357 -5.38 30.20 -4.25
CA LEU A 357 -4.43 30.12 -5.35
C LEU A 357 -4.14 31.51 -5.95
N THR A 358 -5.17 32.32 -6.22
CA THR A 358 -5.02 33.70 -6.69
C THR A 358 -4.22 34.53 -5.69
N LYS A 359 -4.56 34.43 -4.40
CA LYS A 359 -3.83 35.14 -3.33
C LYS A 359 -2.35 34.73 -3.28
N GLU A 360 -2.04 33.44 -3.20
CA GLU A 360 -0.66 32.94 -3.06
C GLU A 360 0.19 33.18 -4.31
N LEU A 361 -0.39 33.12 -5.52
CA LEU A 361 0.31 33.39 -6.77
C LEU A 361 0.52 34.89 -7.03
N SER A 362 -0.28 35.78 -6.42
CA SER A 362 -0.07 37.24 -6.47
C SER A 362 1.02 37.75 -5.50
N ALA A 363 1.50 36.90 -4.59
CA ALA A 363 2.46 37.29 -3.56
C ALA A 363 3.88 37.45 -4.14
N ARG A 364 4.45 38.66 -4.04
CA ARG A 364 5.76 39.03 -4.62
C ARG A 364 6.95 38.20 -4.12
N GLU A 365 6.89 37.66 -2.91
CA GLU A 365 7.95 36.82 -2.31
C GLU A 365 7.39 35.49 -1.78
N ARG A 366 6.74 34.74 -2.66
CA ARG A 366 6.19 33.42 -2.32
C ARG A 366 7.31 32.36 -2.22
N LYS A 367 7.58 31.88 -1.00
CA LYS A 367 8.45 30.70 -0.77
C LYS A 367 7.69 29.37 -0.84
N SER A 368 6.34 29.42 -0.74
CA SER A 368 5.35 28.34 -0.95
C SER A 368 5.80 26.99 -0.39
N SER A 369 5.63 25.85 -1.08
CA SER A 369 5.07 25.53 -2.41
C SER A 369 3.53 25.47 -2.49
N LEU A 370 2.94 25.16 -3.66
CA LEU A 370 1.50 24.91 -3.85
C LEU A 370 1.25 23.51 -4.44
N HIS A 371 0.44 22.69 -3.78
CA HIS A 371 0.15 21.31 -4.14
C HIS A 371 -1.37 21.03 -4.16
N ILE A 372 -1.85 20.29 -5.17
CA ILE A 372 -3.25 19.87 -5.29
C ILE A 372 -3.29 18.34 -5.36
N ALA A 373 -3.90 17.68 -4.40
CA ALA A 373 -4.03 16.22 -4.34
C ALA A 373 -5.47 15.79 -4.69
N MET A 374 -5.60 14.89 -5.66
CA MET A 374 -6.89 14.49 -6.23
C MET A 374 -7.06 12.95 -6.18
N ASN A 375 -7.12 12.39 -4.98
CA ASN A 375 -7.17 10.93 -4.75
C ASN A 375 -8.58 10.32 -4.92
N LEU A 376 -9.15 10.46 -6.11
CA LEU A 376 -10.43 9.83 -6.48
C LEU A 376 -10.26 9.03 -7.79
N PRO A 377 -9.52 7.89 -7.80
CA PRO A 377 -8.86 7.38 -9.02
C PRO A 377 -9.79 6.90 -10.15
N ALA A 378 -11.08 6.74 -9.89
CA ALA A 378 -12.06 6.45 -10.95
C ALA A 378 -12.62 7.69 -11.67
N LEU A 379 -12.40 8.90 -11.15
CA LEU A 379 -12.97 10.15 -11.71
C LEU A 379 -11.99 11.34 -11.70
N ALA A 380 -10.93 11.35 -10.88
CA ALA A 380 -10.13 12.56 -10.65
C ALA A 380 -9.50 13.18 -11.91
N ILE A 381 -9.22 12.37 -12.95
CA ILE A 381 -8.74 12.88 -14.25
C ILE A 381 -9.79 13.76 -14.94
N GLU A 382 -11.08 13.49 -14.76
CA GLU A 382 -12.17 14.31 -15.32
C GLU A 382 -12.26 15.69 -14.66
N PHE A 383 -11.90 15.79 -13.37
CA PHE A 383 -11.87 17.06 -12.63
C PHE A 383 -10.69 17.97 -13.04
N LEU A 384 -9.81 17.51 -13.94
CA LEU A 384 -8.81 18.39 -14.56
C LEU A 384 -9.46 19.45 -15.48
N ASP A 385 -10.73 19.24 -15.88
CA ASP A 385 -11.57 20.18 -16.61
C ASP A 385 -11.79 21.53 -15.89
N VAL A 386 -11.46 21.63 -14.61
CA VAL A 386 -11.54 22.87 -13.84
C VAL A 386 -10.35 23.80 -14.07
N PHE A 387 -9.18 23.27 -14.45
CA PHE A 387 -7.95 24.06 -14.54
C PHE A 387 -7.83 24.98 -15.76
N PRO A 388 -8.33 24.63 -16.96
CA PRO A 388 -8.36 25.54 -18.11
C PRO A 388 -9.04 26.87 -17.75
N HIS A 389 -8.26 27.96 -17.79
CA HIS A 389 -8.68 29.33 -17.52
C HIS A 389 -9.29 29.53 -16.11
N LEU A 390 -8.83 28.76 -15.13
CA LEU A 390 -9.27 28.91 -13.74
C LEU A 390 -8.87 30.28 -13.16
N LEU A 391 -7.72 30.83 -13.57
CA LEU A 391 -7.21 32.12 -13.10
C LEU A 391 -7.24 33.20 -14.19
N ASP A 392 -7.50 34.42 -13.76
CA ASP A 392 -7.56 35.61 -14.59
C ASP A 392 -6.18 36.30 -14.64
N GLY A 393 -5.87 36.99 -15.76
CA GLY A 393 -4.61 37.71 -15.94
C GLY A 393 -3.42 36.85 -16.40
N GLU A 394 -2.20 37.30 -16.14
CA GLU A 394 -0.94 36.66 -16.57
C GLU A 394 -0.12 36.12 -15.37
N PRO A 395 0.69 35.06 -15.55
CA PRO A 395 1.44 34.43 -14.47
C PRO A 395 2.49 35.37 -13.86
N CYS A 396 2.24 35.80 -12.62
CA CYS A 396 3.17 36.61 -11.83
C CYS A 396 4.33 35.80 -11.22
N SER A 397 4.30 34.47 -11.30
CA SER A 397 5.33 33.57 -10.81
C SER A 397 5.51 32.37 -11.74
N ALA A 398 6.74 31.88 -11.88
CA ALA A 398 7.04 30.65 -12.61
C ALA A 398 6.66 29.38 -11.82
N ASP A 399 6.56 29.47 -10.49
CA ASP A 399 6.25 28.33 -9.62
C ASP A 399 4.74 28.08 -9.51
N LEU A 400 4.17 27.49 -10.55
CA LEU A 400 2.74 27.15 -10.59
C LEU A 400 2.41 25.88 -9.77
N PRO A 401 1.13 25.68 -9.39
CA PRO A 401 0.74 24.58 -8.52
C PRO A 401 1.06 23.21 -9.12
N THR A 402 1.54 22.30 -8.28
CA THR A 402 1.78 20.91 -8.66
C THR A 402 0.52 20.08 -8.39
N VAL A 403 -0.06 19.50 -9.43
CA VAL A 403 -1.20 18.59 -9.33
C VAL A 403 -0.69 17.16 -9.18
N HIS A 404 -1.21 16.43 -8.20
CA HIS A 404 -1.03 15.01 -7.96
C HIS A 404 -2.39 14.31 -8.20
N CYS A 405 -2.64 13.96 -9.46
CA CYS A 405 -3.90 13.37 -9.90
C CYS A 405 -3.80 11.85 -9.98
N TYR A 406 -4.82 11.15 -9.51
CA TYR A 406 -4.85 9.69 -9.50
C TYR A 406 -5.80 9.14 -10.55
N GLY A 407 -5.43 8.02 -11.16
CA GLY A 407 -6.28 7.34 -12.15
C GLY A 407 -6.15 5.83 -12.07
N PHE A 408 -7.21 5.12 -12.45
CA PHE A 408 -7.11 3.71 -12.81
C PHE A 408 -6.82 3.57 -14.30
N SER A 409 -5.94 2.64 -14.65
CA SER A 409 -5.71 2.18 -16.02
C SER A 409 -6.00 0.69 -16.16
N LYS A 410 -6.34 0.25 -17.37
CA LYS A 410 -6.44 -1.17 -17.77
C LYS A 410 -5.62 -1.49 -19.04
N GLU A 411 -4.93 -0.49 -19.59
CA GLU A 411 -4.21 -0.60 -20.85
C GLU A 411 -2.83 -1.25 -20.67
N ASP A 412 -2.25 -1.78 -21.74
CA ASP A 412 -0.90 -2.37 -21.71
C ASP A 412 0.21 -1.35 -21.38
N ASN A 413 -0.06 -0.05 -21.56
CA ASN A 413 0.82 1.04 -21.14
C ASN A 413 0.09 2.04 -20.21
N PRO A 414 -0.06 1.71 -18.90
CA PRO A 414 -0.74 2.56 -17.92
C PRO A 414 -0.16 3.97 -17.76
N THR A 415 1.14 4.14 -18.02
CA THR A 415 1.80 5.45 -17.96
C THR A 415 1.30 6.37 -19.08
N GLN A 416 1.21 5.83 -20.30
CA GLN A 416 0.77 6.59 -21.47
C GLN A 416 -0.72 6.91 -21.42
N ASP A 417 -1.58 5.92 -21.11
CA ASP A 417 -3.04 6.11 -20.96
C ASP A 417 -3.39 7.23 -19.97
N ILE A 418 -2.78 7.22 -18.79
CA ILE A 418 -3.03 8.22 -17.75
C ILE A 418 -2.55 9.62 -18.18
N GLN A 419 -1.44 9.69 -18.92
CA GLN A 419 -0.94 10.95 -19.46
C GLN A 419 -1.89 11.47 -20.56
N GLU A 420 -2.24 10.65 -21.56
CA GLU A 420 -3.10 11.04 -22.69
C GLU A 420 -4.49 11.50 -22.23
N ARG A 421 -5.11 10.81 -21.26
CA ARG A 421 -6.38 11.26 -20.69
C ARG A 421 -6.25 12.55 -19.89
N ALA A 422 -5.14 12.77 -19.17
CA ALA A 422 -4.90 14.05 -18.49
C ALA A 422 -4.67 15.19 -19.49
N GLU A 423 -3.91 14.97 -20.56
CA GLU A 423 -3.69 15.93 -21.64
C GLU A 423 -4.99 16.32 -22.34
N ALA A 424 -5.91 15.36 -22.54
CA ALA A 424 -7.22 15.61 -23.15
C ALA A 424 -8.10 16.57 -22.34
N PHE A 425 -8.17 16.43 -21.01
CA PHE A 425 -8.93 17.36 -20.15
C PHE A 425 -8.24 18.72 -19.94
N LEU A 426 -6.90 18.78 -20.02
CA LEU A 426 -6.14 20.02 -19.89
C LEU A 426 -6.02 20.81 -21.20
N GLY A 427 -6.27 20.18 -22.35
CA GLY A 427 -6.05 20.78 -23.68
C GLY A 427 -4.58 21.08 -23.99
N SER A 428 -3.62 20.43 -23.31
CA SER A 428 -2.20 20.73 -23.46
C SER A 428 -1.33 19.51 -23.12
N SER A 429 -0.26 19.29 -23.89
CA SER A 429 0.62 18.13 -23.68
C SER A 429 1.51 18.27 -22.45
N LEU A 430 1.58 17.21 -21.65
CA LEU A 430 2.41 17.05 -20.46
C LEU A 430 3.72 16.30 -20.76
N LYS A 431 3.96 15.90 -22.02
CA LYS A 431 5.16 15.16 -22.44
C LYS A 431 6.46 15.82 -21.96
N GLY A 432 7.24 15.09 -21.15
CA GLY A 432 8.48 15.58 -20.54
C GLY A 432 8.29 16.59 -19.38
N ARG A 433 7.05 16.88 -18.99
CA ARG A 433 6.66 17.82 -17.92
C ARG A 433 5.86 17.16 -16.79
N CYS A 434 5.55 15.87 -16.91
CA CYS A 434 4.93 15.06 -15.86
C CYS A 434 5.81 13.87 -15.45
N SER A 435 5.52 13.34 -14.28
CA SER A 435 5.94 12.01 -13.83
C SER A 435 4.70 11.17 -13.57
N VAL A 436 4.74 9.88 -13.89
CA VAL A 436 3.67 8.93 -13.58
C VAL A 436 4.22 7.83 -12.70
N HIS A 437 3.55 7.56 -11.59
CA HIS A 437 3.95 6.59 -10.57
C HIS A 437 2.91 5.47 -10.45
N LEU A 438 3.35 4.22 -10.53
CA LEU A 438 2.52 3.06 -10.18
C LEU A 438 2.32 3.03 -8.66
N VAL A 439 1.11 3.33 -8.21
CA VAL A 439 0.74 3.33 -6.79
C VAL A 439 0.53 1.89 -6.30
N ARG A 440 -0.28 1.11 -7.03
CA ARG A 440 -0.53 -0.31 -6.75
C ARG A 440 -1.29 -1.01 -7.88
N ASN A 441 -1.18 -2.34 -7.90
CA ASN A 441 -2.10 -3.20 -8.63
C ASN A 441 -3.44 -3.27 -7.89
N VAL A 442 -4.55 -3.16 -8.63
CA VAL A 442 -5.92 -3.07 -8.08
C VAL A 442 -6.66 -4.39 -8.26
N ALA A 443 -6.57 -4.96 -9.46
CA ALA A 443 -7.10 -6.25 -9.89
C ALA A 443 -6.23 -6.74 -11.08
N PRO A 444 -6.43 -7.97 -11.60
CA PRO A 444 -5.82 -8.37 -12.87
C PRO A 444 -6.13 -7.33 -13.96
N ASN A 445 -5.11 -6.93 -14.71
CA ASN A 445 -5.16 -5.90 -15.75
C ASN A 445 -5.85 -4.59 -15.28
N LYS A 446 -5.63 -4.20 -14.03
CA LYS A 446 -6.06 -2.89 -13.51
C LYS A 446 -5.05 -2.33 -12.51
N GLU A 447 -4.40 -1.24 -12.90
CA GLU A 447 -3.43 -0.52 -12.08
C GLU A 447 -4.01 0.80 -11.56
N MET A 448 -3.46 1.29 -10.44
CA MET A 448 -3.70 2.64 -9.92
C MET A 448 -2.42 3.44 -10.09
N MET A 449 -2.52 4.54 -10.82
CA MET A 449 -1.40 5.43 -11.14
C MET A 449 -1.62 6.80 -10.48
N CYS A 450 -0.52 7.50 -10.18
CA CYS A 450 -0.52 8.91 -9.83
C CYS A 450 0.30 9.68 -10.87
N ILE A 451 -0.33 10.57 -11.63
CA ILE A 451 0.35 11.54 -12.50
C ILE A 451 0.59 12.83 -11.72
N SER A 452 1.84 13.28 -11.71
CA SER A 452 2.29 14.48 -11.01
C SER A 452 2.95 15.46 -11.99
N PHE A 453 2.42 16.69 -12.07
CA PHE A 453 2.85 17.73 -13.00
C PHE A 453 2.61 19.13 -12.42
N GLN A 454 3.42 20.11 -12.81
CA GLN A 454 3.08 21.53 -12.60
C GLN A 454 2.07 21.97 -13.65
N LEU A 455 1.05 22.73 -13.25
CA LEU A 455 0.05 23.26 -14.16
C LEU A 455 0.71 24.17 -15.21
N PRO A 456 0.52 23.92 -16.52
CA PRO A 456 1.06 24.81 -17.55
C PRO A 456 0.46 26.21 -17.45
N PRO A 457 1.25 27.30 -17.58
CA PRO A 457 0.73 28.67 -17.48
C PRO A 457 -0.38 28.95 -18.51
N ASN A 458 -0.20 28.44 -19.73
CA ASN A 458 -1.15 28.56 -20.83
C ASN A 458 -2.46 27.76 -20.66
N VAL A 459 -2.52 26.87 -19.65
CA VAL A 459 -3.76 26.19 -19.25
C VAL A 459 -4.39 26.97 -18.09
N LEU A 460 -3.62 27.27 -17.05
CA LEU A 460 -4.15 27.84 -15.81
C LEU A 460 -4.75 29.25 -15.99
N TYR A 461 -4.15 30.07 -16.86
CA TYR A 461 -4.54 31.47 -17.05
C TYR A 461 -5.41 31.68 -18.29
N GLN A 462 -6.37 32.60 -18.21
CA GLN A 462 -7.10 33.08 -19.38
C GLN A 462 -6.27 34.14 -20.12
N LYS A 463 -5.91 33.86 -21.37
CA LYS A 463 -5.32 34.90 -22.24
C LYS A 463 -6.34 36.00 -22.50
N HIS A 464 -6.02 37.23 -22.14
CA HIS A 464 -6.76 38.38 -22.66
C HIS A 464 -6.48 38.51 -24.16
N HIS A 465 -7.53 38.38 -24.98
CA HIS A 465 -7.48 38.88 -26.34
C HIS A 465 -7.38 40.41 -26.28
N THR A 466 -6.18 40.94 -26.52
CA THR A 466 -6.01 42.34 -26.91
C THR A 466 -6.71 42.52 -28.26
N TRP A 467 -7.81 43.27 -28.26
CA TRP A 467 -8.36 43.80 -29.50
C TRP A 467 -7.41 44.88 -29.99
N ASP A 468 -6.51 44.53 -30.90
CA ASP A 468 -5.83 45.52 -31.74
C ASP A 468 -6.87 46.10 -32.72
N GLU A 469 -7.65 47.08 -32.23
CA GLU A 469 -8.43 47.95 -33.11
C GLU A 469 -7.51 48.96 -33.78
N GLY A 470 -6.92 48.54 -34.90
CA GLY A 470 -6.37 49.42 -35.92
C GLY A 470 -6.95 49.01 -37.28
N PRO A 471 -7.81 49.80 -37.92
CA PRO A 471 -8.20 49.52 -39.29
C PRO A 471 -6.97 49.71 -40.18
N GLU A 472 -6.46 48.62 -40.78
CA GLU A 472 -5.43 48.71 -41.82
C GLU A 472 -5.98 49.52 -43.00
N GLU A 473 -5.44 50.72 -43.22
CA GLU A 473 -5.62 51.41 -44.49
C GLU A 473 -5.06 50.52 -45.61
N PRO A 474 -5.85 50.20 -46.67
CA PRO A 474 -5.37 49.34 -47.74
C PRO A 474 -4.19 50.02 -48.47
N ALA A 475 -3.04 49.33 -48.49
CA ALA A 475 -1.78 49.87 -48.96
C ALA A 475 -1.87 50.50 -50.37
N SER A 476 -1.38 51.74 -50.49
CA SER A 476 -1.32 52.46 -51.75
C SER A 476 -0.49 51.71 -52.81
N LYS A 477 -1.13 51.41 -53.95
CA LYS A 477 -0.50 50.69 -55.08
C LYS A 477 0.70 51.47 -55.63
N ARG A 478 1.92 51.00 -55.37
CA ARG A 478 3.12 51.44 -56.12
C ARG A 478 3.02 50.95 -57.57
N LEU A 479 2.82 51.87 -58.50
CA LEU A 479 2.96 51.63 -59.94
C LEU A 479 4.41 51.25 -60.28
N ARG A 480 4.57 50.24 -61.14
CA ARG A 480 5.86 49.93 -61.77
C ARG A 480 6.08 50.86 -62.97
N PRO A 481 7.30 51.34 -63.24
CA PRO A 481 7.57 52.09 -64.45
C PRO A 481 7.68 51.14 -65.65
N ASN A 482 6.74 51.24 -66.60
CA ASN A 482 6.96 50.71 -67.94
C ASN A 482 7.94 51.64 -68.67
N LYS A 483 9.03 51.07 -69.18
CA LYS A 483 9.61 51.56 -70.43
C LYS A 483 8.78 50.97 -71.56
N ASP A 484 8.36 51.81 -72.49
CA ASP A 484 8.44 51.58 -73.94
C ASP A 484 7.77 52.78 -74.65
N THR A 485 8.56 53.50 -75.45
CA THR A 485 8.08 54.50 -76.42
C THR A 485 8.07 53.86 -77.81
N PRO A 486 7.05 54.16 -78.62
CA PRO A 486 7.33 54.72 -79.95
C PRO A 486 6.77 56.13 -80.14
N GLU A 487 7.05 56.67 -81.33
CA GLU A 487 6.95 58.08 -81.73
C GLU A 487 5.59 58.46 -82.37
N GLU A 488 5.51 59.70 -82.87
CA GLU A 488 4.44 60.28 -83.73
C GLU A 488 3.10 60.64 -83.01
N GLU A 489 2.41 61.76 -83.29
CA GLU A 489 2.68 62.90 -84.19
C GLU A 489 1.94 64.18 -83.73
N MET A 490 2.48 65.35 -84.11
CA MET A 490 1.85 66.67 -84.36
C MET A 490 0.80 67.35 -83.42
N SER A 491 1.13 68.62 -83.15
CA SER A 491 0.39 69.79 -82.60
C SER A 491 -0.91 70.20 -83.37
N PRO A 492 -1.63 71.33 -83.10
CA PRO A 492 -1.31 72.48 -82.19
C PRO A 492 -2.46 73.22 -81.44
N ARG A 493 -2.06 74.08 -80.48
CA ARG A 493 -2.74 75.34 -80.02
C ARG A 493 -4.15 75.19 -79.37
N GLU A 494 -4.64 76.13 -78.56
CA GLU A 494 -4.23 77.52 -78.24
C GLU A 494 -3.89 77.72 -76.74
#